data_AF-A0A8D0GJQ8-F1
#
_entry.id   AF-A0A8D0GJQ8-F1
#
_cell.length_a   1.000
_cell.length_b   1.000
_cell.length_c   1.000
_cell.angle_alpha   90.00
_cell.angle_beta   90.00
_cell.angle_gamma   90.00
#
_symmetry.space_group_name_H-M   'P 1'
#
loop_
_entity.id
_entity.type
_entity.pdbx_description
1 polymer ?
#
loop_
_entity_poly.entity_id
_entity_poly.type
_entity_poly.pdbx_seq_one_letter_code
_entity_poly.pdbx_strand_id
1 'polypeptide(L)'
;MDLVLLCMFLPLVTVAWGQYGEDYYYSHHDYGGDAWVNVYRQGFNFQCPHGQVIVAVRSTFSKEEGSDRLWNYACMPTTQSLGEPTECWWEEINRAGLEWYQTCSNNGLVAGFQSQYFPSVLDREWQFYCCRYSRRCPYACWLTNEHPGHYGEDMDMIMYSYDYYIRGATTTFSAVDRDRQWKFIVCRMTDFNCQFENA
;
A
#
# COMPACT_ATOMS: atom_id res chain seq x y z
N MET A 1 -58.18 -18.81 40.51
CA MET A 1 -58.19 -18.21 39.17
C MET A 1 -58.10 -16.70 39.34
N ASP A 2 -56.98 -16.01 39.19
CA ASP A 2 -55.59 -16.38 39.00
C ASP A 2 -54.77 -15.18 39.48
N LEU A 3 -53.59 -15.48 40.01
CA LEU A 3 -52.48 -14.54 40.20
C LEU A 3 -52.38 -13.59 39.00
N VAL A 4 -52.35 -12.27 39.24
CA VAL A 4 -51.31 -11.33 38.76
C VAL A 4 -51.68 -9.97 39.36
N LEU A 5 -51.31 -9.77 40.62
CA LEU A 5 -51.10 -8.46 41.23
C LEU A 5 -49.59 -8.37 41.49
N LEU A 6 -49.04 -7.17 41.37
CA LEU A 6 -47.63 -6.80 41.55
C LEU A 6 -46.69 -7.12 40.37
N CYS A 7 -46.26 -6.04 39.70
CA CYS A 7 -44.85 -5.64 39.57
C CYS A 7 -44.70 -4.62 38.41
N MET A 8 -45.43 -3.51 38.48
CA MET A 8 -44.95 -2.28 37.84
C MET A 8 -44.08 -1.56 38.88
N PHE A 9 -42.89 -1.16 38.45
CA PHE A 9 -41.74 -0.65 39.23
C PHE A 9 -40.72 -1.72 39.63
N LEU A 10 -39.70 -1.90 38.79
CA LEU A 10 -38.26 -1.86 39.12
C LEU A 10 -37.46 -1.84 37.80
N PRO A 11 -36.24 -1.26 37.78
CA PRO A 11 -35.71 -0.41 36.73
C PRO A 11 -34.90 -1.19 35.69
N LEU A 12 -34.84 -0.64 34.47
CA LEU A 12 -33.88 -0.99 33.42
C LEU A 12 -32.45 -0.75 33.91
N VAL A 13 -31.88 -1.74 34.60
CA VAL A 13 -30.45 -1.93 34.82
C VAL A 13 -30.14 -3.36 34.41
N THR A 14 -28.98 -3.52 33.76
CA THR A 14 -28.35 -4.76 33.27
C THR A 14 -28.68 -5.20 31.84
N VAL A 15 -28.01 -4.58 30.86
CA VAL A 15 -27.26 -5.34 29.83
C VAL A 15 -25.95 -4.61 29.52
N ALA A 16 -25.08 -4.48 30.53
CA ALA A 16 -23.65 -4.64 30.28
C ALA A 16 -23.35 -6.13 30.47
N TRP A 17 -22.16 -6.60 30.08
CA TRP A 17 -21.70 -8.00 30.10
C TRP A 17 -21.94 -8.77 28.80
N GLY A 18 -21.19 -8.35 27.78
CA GLY A 18 -20.85 -9.12 26.59
C GLY A 18 -19.48 -8.68 26.06
N GLN A 19 -18.49 -8.55 26.96
CA GLN A 19 -17.08 -8.48 26.58
C GLN A 19 -16.57 -9.92 26.44
N TYR A 20 -15.62 -10.11 25.52
CA TYR A 20 -14.90 -11.35 25.20
C TYR A 20 -15.53 -12.26 24.12
N GLY A 21 -15.41 -11.80 22.87
CA GLY A 21 -15.16 -12.66 21.73
C GLY A 21 -13.82 -12.24 21.11
N GLU A 22 -12.74 -12.93 21.48
CA GLU A 22 -11.52 -12.97 20.69
C GLU A 22 -11.84 -13.68 19.38
N ASP A 23 -11.99 -12.97 18.27
CA ASP A 23 -12.16 -13.62 16.97
C ASP A 23 -11.38 -12.89 15.87
N TYR A 24 -10.20 -13.46 15.59
CA TYR A 24 -9.48 -13.47 14.32
C TYR A 24 -9.35 -12.17 13.52
N TYR A 25 -8.24 -11.49 13.81
CA TYR A 25 -7.63 -10.41 13.01
C TYR A 25 -7.16 -10.94 11.64
N TYR A 26 -8.07 -11.15 10.69
CA TYR A 26 -7.74 -11.19 9.26
C TYR A 26 -8.12 -9.84 8.67
N SER A 27 -7.12 -8.95 8.57
CA SER A 27 -7.22 -7.71 7.80
C SER A 27 -7.42 -8.07 6.33
N HIS A 28 -8.68 -8.11 5.88
CA HIS A 28 -9.02 -8.16 4.47
C HIS A 28 -8.70 -6.79 3.89
N HIS A 29 -7.51 -6.66 3.28
CA HIS A 29 -7.15 -5.47 2.54
C HIS A 29 -8.07 -5.38 1.32
N ASP A 30 -9.04 -4.47 1.38
CA ASP A 30 -9.98 -4.22 0.30
C ASP A 30 -9.22 -3.53 -0.84
N TYR A 31 -8.70 -4.34 -1.77
CA TYR A 31 -8.35 -3.85 -3.10
C TYR A 31 -9.64 -3.28 -3.68
N GLY A 32 -9.73 -1.95 -3.82
CA GLY A 32 -10.94 -1.29 -4.28
C GLY A 32 -11.42 -1.85 -5.62
N GLY A 33 -12.29 -2.88 -5.56
CA GLY A 33 -12.61 -3.79 -6.66
C GLY A 33 -11.47 -4.75 -7.04
N ASP A 34 -11.82 -6.01 -7.36
CA ASP A 34 -10.93 -7.03 -7.99
C ASP A 34 -10.44 -6.62 -9.41
N ALA A 35 -10.55 -5.35 -9.79
CA ALA A 35 -10.28 -4.85 -11.12
C ALA A 35 -8.80 -4.43 -11.26
N TRP A 36 -8.11 -4.98 -12.25
CA TRP A 36 -6.77 -4.53 -12.63
C TRP A 36 -6.77 -3.06 -13.07
N VAL A 37 -5.77 -2.29 -12.65
CA VAL A 37 -5.65 -0.86 -13.02
C VAL A 37 -5.18 -0.66 -14.46
N ASN A 38 -4.76 -1.73 -15.12
CA ASN A 38 -4.31 -1.76 -16.50
C ASN A 38 -4.70 -3.07 -17.18
N VAL A 39 -4.69 -3.07 -18.52
CA VAL A 39 -4.49 -4.29 -19.30
C VAL A 39 -3.02 -4.45 -19.70
N TYR A 40 -2.64 -5.61 -20.25
CA TYR A 40 -1.28 -5.85 -20.71
C TYR A 40 -0.85 -4.82 -21.76
N ARG A 41 0.42 -4.42 -21.68
CA ARG A 41 1.11 -3.43 -22.50
C ARG A 41 0.52 -2.02 -22.46
N GLN A 42 -0.52 -1.81 -21.65
CA GLN A 42 -1.10 -0.50 -21.38
C GLN A 42 -0.36 0.15 -20.21
N GLY A 43 -0.12 1.46 -20.33
CA GLY A 43 0.29 2.30 -19.20
C GLY A 43 -0.87 2.57 -18.26
N PHE A 44 -0.55 2.97 -17.03
CA PHE A 44 -1.53 3.39 -16.04
C PHE A 44 -0.99 4.52 -15.16
N ASN A 45 -1.92 5.23 -14.54
CA ASN A 45 -1.65 6.20 -13.48
C ASN A 45 -2.65 5.93 -12.36
N PHE A 46 -2.17 5.37 -11.26
CA PHE A 46 -2.97 5.04 -10.09
C PHE A 46 -2.56 5.91 -8.91
N GLN A 47 -3.54 6.54 -8.28
CA GLN A 47 -3.35 7.36 -7.08
C GLN A 47 -4.40 6.98 -6.07
N CYS A 48 -3.97 6.81 -4.82
CA CYS A 48 -4.87 6.67 -3.71
C CYS A 48 -5.69 7.95 -3.50
N PRO A 49 -6.90 7.85 -2.95
CA PRO A 49 -7.66 9.02 -2.51
C PRO A 49 -6.85 9.90 -1.55
N HIS A 50 -7.20 11.18 -1.48
CA HIS A 50 -6.53 12.14 -0.61
C HIS A 50 -6.45 11.66 0.84
N GLY A 51 -5.27 11.73 1.46
CA GLY A 51 -5.02 11.25 2.83
C GLY A 51 -4.89 9.74 2.96
N GLN A 52 -4.79 9.02 1.84
CA GLN A 52 -4.52 7.58 1.81
C GLN A 52 -3.16 7.28 1.18
N VAL A 53 -2.63 6.12 1.51
CA VAL A 53 -1.32 5.60 1.04
C VAL A 53 -1.46 4.16 0.57
N ILE A 54 -0.51 3.69 -0.21
CA ILE A 54 -0.48 2.31 -0.69
C ILE A 54 -0.12 1.37 0.46
N VAL A 55 -0.91 0.33 0.64
CA VAL A 55 -0.67 -0.73 1.65
C VAL A 55 -0.59 -2.13 1.07
N ALA A 56 -1.07 -2.34 -0.16
CA ALA A 56 -0.91 -3.61 -0.84
C ALA A 56 -0.64 -3.41 -2.33
N VAL A 57 0.17 -4.31 -2.87
CA VAL A 57 0.49 -4.37 -4.29
C VAL A 57 0.33 -5.81 -4.74
N ARG A 58 -0.55 -6.01 -5.72
CA ARG A 58 -0.79 -7.30 -6.36
C ARG A 58 -0.48 -7.19 -7.84
N SER A 59 0.10 -8.25 -8.41
CA SER A 59 0.27 -8.32 -9.86
C SER A 59 0.26 -9.77 -10.37
N THR A 60 -0.22 -9.96 -11.60
CA THR A 60 -0.18 -11.25 -12.30
C THR A 60 0.62 -11.12 -13.59
N PHE A 61 1.55 -12.05 -13.81
CA PHE A 61 2.45 -12.04 -14.97
C PHE A 61 1.92 -12.87 -16.14
N SER A 62 2.17 -12.42 -17.37
CA SER A 62 1.93 -13.22 -18.57
C SER A 62 3.07 -13.06 -19.58
N LYS A 63 3.68 -14.18 -19.93
CA LYS A 63 4.71 -14.26 -20.99
C LYS A 63 4.10 -14.06 -22.38
N GLU A 64 2.94 -14.64 -22.62
CA GLU A 64 2.23 -14.56 -23.91
C GLU A 64 1.81 -13.13 -24.24
N GLU A 65 1.49 -12.34 -23.21
CA GLU A 65 1.08 -10.95 -23.32
C GLU A 65 2.25 -9.97 -23.33
N GLY A 66 3.40 -10.40 -23.83
CA GLY A 66 4.59 -9.57 -24.03
C GLY A 66 5.47 -9.45 -22.80
N SER A 67 5.50 -10.50 -21.99
CA SER A 67 6.19 -10.56 -20.70
C SER A 67 5.86 -9.35 -19.85
N ASP A 68 4.58 -9.23 -19.53
CA ASP A 68 4.03 -8.06 -18.87
C ASP A 68 3.12 -8.45 -17.70
N ARG A 69 2.84 -7.47 -16.84
CA ARG A 69 2.05 -7.65 -15.62
C ARG A 69 0.78 -6.80 -15.62
N LEU A 70 -0.30 -7.38 -15.11
CA LEU A 70 -1.47 -6.65 -14.63
C LEU A 70 -1.22 -6.23 -13.19
N TRP A 71 -1.62 -5.01 -12.82
CA TRP A 71 -1.37 -4.43 -11.51
C TRP A 71 -2.67 -4.10 -10.80
N ASN A 72 -2.67 -4.27 -9.49
CA ASN A 72 -3.74 -3.83 -8.61
C ASN A 72 -3.15 -3.37 -7.28
N TYR A 73 -3.74 -2.33 -6.71
CA TYR A 73 -3.22 -1.64 -5.54
C TYR A 73 -4.34 -1.44 -4.53
N ALA A 74 -4.04 -1.62 -3.25
CA ALA A 74 -4.95 -1.26 -2.16
C ALA A 74 -4.43 0.00 -1.44
N CYS A 75 -5.38 0.86 -1.08
CA CYS A 75 -5.14 2.09 -0.36
C CYS A 75 -5.71 2.01 1.05
N MET A 76 -5.08 2.72 1.98
CA MET A 76 -5.58 2.84 3.34
C MET A 76 -5.46 4.28 3.83
N PRO A 77 -6.46 4.80 4.57
CA PRO A 77 -6.34 6.08 5.27
C PRO A 77 -5.14 6.10 6.21
N THR A 78 -4.35 7.16 6.15
CA THR A 78 -3.30 7.38 7.14
C THR A 78 -3.88 7.70 8.50
N THR A 79 -3.21 7.28 9.58
CA THR A 79 -3.67 7.62 10.93
C THR A 79 -3.60 9.13 11.18
N GLN A 80 -4.52 9.67 11.99
CA GLN A 80 -4.54 11.10 12.35
C GLN A 80 -3.23 11.60 12.99
N SER A 81 -2.42 10.66 13.50
CA SER A 81 -1.12 10.96 14.10
C SER A 81 -0.11 11.50 13.08
N LEU A 82 -0.20 11.09 11.81
CA LEU A 82 0.64 11.59 10.71
C LEU A 82 0.33 13.06 10.36
N GLY A 83 -0.87 13.54 10.74
CA GLY A 83 -1.39 14.84 10.36
C GLY A 83 -1.99 14.84 8.95
N GLU A 84 -2.31 16.02 8.44
CA GLU A 84 -2.82 16.16 7.07
C GLU A 84 -1.67 16.04 6.05
N PRO A 85 -1.96 15.52 4.84
CA PRO A 85 -1.05 15.58 3.71
C PRO A 85 -0.82 17.05 3.33
N THR A 86 0.44 17.45 3.21
CA THR A 86 0.86 18.84 2.97
C THR A 86 1.19 19.10 1.51
N GLU A 87 1.82 18.12 0.88
CA GLU A 87 2.36 18.22 -0.47
C GLU A 87 2.43 16.83 -1.06
N CYS A 88 2.07 16.70 -2.34
CA CYS A 88 2.24 15.47 -3.09
C CYS A 88 2.86 15.77 -4.45
N TRP A 89 3.72 14.88 -4.92
CA TRP A 89 4.49 15.06 -6.14
C TRP A 89 4.82 13.71 -6.78
N TRP A 90 5.24 13.77 -8.04
CA TRP A 90 5.78 12.62 -8.75
C TRP A 90 7.31 12.61 -8.62
N GLU A 91 7.88 11.46 -8.29
CA GLU A 91 9.32 11.24 -8.30
C GLU A 91 9.88 11.14 -9.72
N GLU A 92 11.19 11.02 -9.88
CA GLU A 92 11.79 10.79 -11.19
C GLU A 92 11.43 9.41 -11.76
N ILE A 93 11.41 9.30 -13.10
CA ILE A 93 11.10 8.05 -13.80
C ILE A 93 12.28 7.07 -13.70
N ASN A 94 11.99 5.87 -13.22
CA ASN A 94 12.90 4.73 -13.29
C ASN A 94 12.75 4.03 -14.64
N ARG A 95 13.87 3.80 -15.32
CA ARG A 95 13.91 3.28 -16.69
C ARG A 95 13.65 1.77 -16.74
N ALA A 96 13.00 1.34 -17.82
CA ALA A 96 12.83 -0.07 -18.15
C ALA A 96 14.16 -0.77 -18.43
N GLY A 97 14.22 -2.08 -18.20
CA GLY A 97 15.37 -2.96 -18.46
C GLY A 97 16.54 -2.84 -17.48
N LEU A 98 16.48 -1.92 -16.51
CA LEU A 98 17.52 -1.73 -15.49
C LEU A 98 16.98 -1.97 -14.09
N GLU A 99 17.84 -2.49 -13.21
CA GLU A 99 17.61 -2.46 -11.77
C GLU A 99 17.66 -1.02 -11.25
N TRP A 100 16.91 -0.75 -10.19
CA TRP A 100 16.89 0.57 -9.57
C TRP A 100 16.45 0.48 -8.11
N TYR A 101 16.84 1.50 -7.36
CA TYR A 101 16.44 1.75 -5.98
C TYR A 101 15.93 3.18 -5.90
N GLN A 102 14.70 3.39 -5.44
CA GLN A 102 14.14 4.72 -5.29
C GLN A 102 13.26 4.80 -4.04
N THR A 103 13.38 5.91 -3.33
CA THR A 103 12.50 6.31 -2.22
C THR A 103 11.91 7.67 -2.49
N CYS A 104 10.68 7.90 -2.03
CA CYS A 104 10.11 9.23 -1.95
C CYS A 104 11.07 10.17 -1.22
N SER A 105 11.42 11.26 -1.89
CA SER A 105 12.15 12.41 -1.34
C SER A 105 11.35 13.07 -0.21
N ASN A 106 11.93 14.07 0.46
CA ASN A 106 11.22 14.92 1.45
C ASN A 106 10.38 14.15 2.49
N ASN A 107 10.84 12.97 2.93
CA ASN A 107 10.13 12.11 3.89
C ASN A 107 8.71 11.70 3.44
N GLY A 108 8.45 11.71 2.13
CA GLY A 108 7.17 11.31 1.56
C GLY A 108 6.90 9.81 1.70
N LEU A 109 5.62 9.46 1.63
CA LEU A 109 5.11 8.09 1.60
C LEU A 109 4.50 7.81 0.22
N VAL A 110 4.59 6.57 -0.24
CA VAL A 110 4.04 6.18 -1.55
C VAL A 110 2.52 6.16 -1.46
N ALA A 111 1.89 7.03 -2.25
CA ALA A 111 0.44 7.17 -2.39
C ALA A 111 -0.06 6.77 -3.78
N GLY A 112 0.82 6.36 -4.69
CA GLY A 112 0.42 5.93 -6.03
C GLY A 112 1.60 5.50 -6.89
N PHE A 113 1.26 4.97 -8.06
CA PHE A 113 2.20 4.48 -9.05
C PHE A 113 1.75 4.92 -10.44
N GLN A 114 2.70 5.32 -11.26
CA GLN A 114 2.53 5.45 -12.70
C GLN A 114 3.51 4.53 -13.38
N SER A 115 3.05 3.88 -14.44
CA SER A 115 3.89 3.00 -15.22
C SER A 115 3.50 3.00 -16.69
N GLN A 116 4.51 2.87 -17.55
CA GLN A 116 4.34 2.78 -18.99
C GLN A 116 5.12 1.58 -19.52
N TYR A 117 4.48 0.78 -20.37
CA TYR A 117 5.13 -0.35 -21.03
C TYR A 117 6.10 0.14 -22.11
N PHE A 118 7.30 -0.44 -22.12
CA PHE A 118 8.41 -0.10 -23.01
C PHE A 118 8.77 -1.30 -23.91
N PRO A 119 8.25 -1.35 -25.15
CA PRO A 119 8.33 -2.54 -26.01
C PRO A 119 9.75 -3.00 -26.35
N SER A 120 10.74 -2.10 -26.38
CA SER A 120 12.09 -2.44 -26.82
C SER A 120 12.83 -3.39 -25.87
N VAL A 121 12.46 -3.42 -24.58
CA VAL A 121 13.06 -4.34 -23.60
C VAL A 121 12.06 -5.29 -22.95
N LEU A 122 10.78 -5.21 -23.36
CA LEU A 122 9.63 -5.98 -22.82
C LEU A 122 9.53 -5.82 -21.31
N ASP A 123 9.42 -4.56 -20.86
CA ASP A 123 9.39 -4.19 -19.45
C ASP A 123 8.73 -2.82 -19.29
N ARG A 124 8.67 -2.28 -18.07
CA ARG A 124 7.98 -1.05 -17.73
C ARG A 124 8.91 0.02 -17.16
N GLU A 125 8.61 1.27 -17.49
CA GLU A 125 9.10 2.44 -16.75
C GLU A 125 8.20 2.70 -15.55
N TRP A 126 8.76 3.24 -14.47
CA TRP A 126 8.11 3.34 -13.17
C TRP A 126 8.30 4.70 -12.52
N GLN A 127 7.23 5.26 -11.97
CA GLN A 127 7.26 6.52 -11.25
C GLN A 127 6.36 6.43 -10.02
N PHE A 128 6.83 6.94 -8.89
CA PHE A 128 6.06 6.98 -7.65
C PHE A 128 5.35 8.31 -7.47
N TYR A 129 4.09 8.24 -7.04
CA TYR A 129 3.38 9.38 -6.49
C TYR A 129 3.57 9.37 -4.99
N CYS A 130 4.19 10.42 -4.47
CA CYS A 130 4.60 10.54 -3.08
C CYS A 130 3.83 11.67 -2.41
N CYS A 131 3.46 11.48 -1.15
CA CYS A 131 2.81 12.51 -0.32
C CYS A 131 3.55 12.68 1.00
N ARG A 132 3.81 13.92 1.39
CA ARG A 132 4.39 14.30 2.69
C ARG A 132 3.30 14.67 3.68
N TYR A 133 3.45 14.22 4.91
CA TYR A 133 2.53 14.47 6.00
C TYR A 133 3.11 15.46 7.02
N SER A 134 2.25 16.30 7.60
CA SER A 134 2.64 17.49 8.39
C SER A 134 3.27 17.21 9.75
N ARG A 135 3.14 16.00 10.30
CA ARG A 135 3.57 15.73 11.69
C ARG A 135 4.72 14.76 11.79
N ARG A 136 4.63 13.56 11.23
CA ARG A 136 5.58 12.47 11.52
C ARG A 136 6.55 12.22 10.37
N CYS A 137 7.75 11.74 10.69
CA CYS A 137 8.72 11.30 9.68
C CYS A 137 8.87 9.79 9.65
N PRO A 138 9.20 9.23 8.48
CA PRO A 138 9.67 7.86 8.39
C PRO A 138 11.02 7.72 9.11
N TYR A 139 11.15 6.67 9.90
CA TYR A 139 12.39 6.24 10.54
C TYR A 139 12.46 4.70 10.58
N ALA A 140 13.65 4.17 10.89
CA ALA A 140 13.89 2.74 11.02
C ALA A 140 13.33 1.93 9.83
N CYS A 141 13.80 2.25 8.61
CA CYS A 141 13.32 1.60 7.40
C CYS A 141 14.04 0.27 7.13
N TRP A 142 13.34 -0.69 6.52
CA TRP A 142 13.91 -1.95 6.04
C TRP A 142 13.32 -2.34 4.69
N LEU A 143 13.96 -3.29 4.02
CA LEU A 143 13.46 -3.91 2.80
C LEU A 143 12.60 -5.13 3.15
N THR A 144 11.48 -5.29 2.45
CA THR A 144 10.72 -6.54 2.49
C THR A 144 11.53 -7.70 1.89
N ASN A 145 10.98 -8.90 2.00
CA ASN A 145 11.38 -10.00 1.14
C ASN A 145 11.08 -9.68 -0.33
N GLU A 146 11.59 -10.53 -1.22
CA GLU A 146 11.42 -10.40 -2.66
C GLU A 146 10.01 -10.83 -3.09
N HIS A 147 9.39 -10.03 -3.94
CA HIS A 147 8.03 -10.21 -4.44
C HIS A 147 8.00 -10.00 -5.96
N PRO A 148 7.58 -11.01 -6.76
CA PRO A 148 7.43 -12.40 -6.35
C PRO A 148 8.76 -13.05 -5.94
N GLY A 149 8.69 -14.24 -5.34
CA GLY A 149 9.87 -15.01 -4.95
C GLY A 149 10.70 -15.50 -6.15
N HIS A 150 10.05 -15.73 -7.30
CA HIS A 150 10.70 -16.04 -8.57
C HIS A 150 10.07 -15.30 -9.75
N TYR A 151 10.85 -15.06 -10.80
CA TYR A 151 10.33 -14.48 -12.04
C TYR A 151 9.20 -15.32 -12.64
N GLY A 152 8.22 -14.64 -13.21
CA GLY A 152 7.04 -15.23 -13.83
C GLY A 152 5.92 -15.59 -12.86
N GLU A 153 6.16 -15.54 -11.56
CA GLU A 153 5.14 -15.80 -10.54
C GLU A 153 4.28 -14.55 -10.26
N ASP A 154 3.11 -14.81 -9.69
CA ASP A 154 2.21 -13.78 -9.20
C ASP A 154 2.78 -13.12 -7.94
N MET A 155 2.57 -11.82 -7.86
CA MET A 155 3.02 -11.00 -6.77
C MET A 155 1.84 -10.64 -5.88
N ASP A 156 1.97 -10.88 -4.59
CA ASP A 156 1.06 -10.36 -3.58
C ASP A 156 1.85 -9.87 -2.38
N MET A 157 1.90 -8.56 -2.20
CA MET A 157 2.53 -7.89 -1.08
C MET A 157 1.48 -7.08 -0.33
N ILE A 158 1.40 -7.29 0.98
CA ILE A 158 0.40 -6.69 1.85
C ILE A 158 1.08 -6.20 3.13
N MET A 159 0.70 -5.01 3.59
CA MET A 159 1.11 -4.45 4.87
C MET A 159 0.11 -4.80 5.98
N TYR A 160 0.48 -5.74 6.86
CA TYR A 160 -0.43 -6.22 7.91
C TYR A 160 -0.62 -5.28 9.11
N SER A 161 0.13 -4.18 9.18
CA SER A 161 0.10 -3.25 10.32
C SER A 161 -0.04 -1.80 9.88
N TYR A 162 -0.85 -1.05 10.64
CA TYR A 162 -1.17 0.36 10.44
C TYR A 162 0.00 1.32 10.76
N ASP A 163 1.09 0.81 11.35
CA ASP A 163 2.25 1.61 11.77
C ASP A 163 3.43 1.55 10.78
N TYR A 164 3.25 0.87 9.66
CA TYR A 164 4.28 0.66 8.65
C TYR A 164 3.83 1.22 7.30
N TYR A 165 4.72 1.96 6.66
CA TYR A 165 4.40 2.73 5.46
C TYR A 165 5.43 2.47 4.37
N ILE A 166 4.96 2.29 3.13
CA ILE A 166 5.83 2.13 1.97
C ILE A 166 6.39 3.51 1.60
N ARG A 167 7.72 3.60 1.55
CA ARG A 167 8.46 4.81 1.16
C ARG A 167 9.08 4.70 -0.22
N GLY A 168 9.12 3.51 -0.80
CA GLY A 168 9.69 3.26 -2.12
C GLY A 168 9.90 1.79 -2.38
N ALA A 169 10.72 1.47 -3.36
CA ALA A 169 11.08 0.09 -3.67
C ALA A 169 12.47 0.01 -4.30
N THR A 170 12.98 -1.21 -4.34
CA THR A 170 14.09 -1.61 -5.19
C THR A 170 13.63 -2.77 -6.06
N THR A 171 14.15 -2.83 -7.29
CA THR A 171 13.78 -3.88 -8.24
C THR A 171 14.98 -4.48 -8.93
N THR A 172 14.89 -5.77 -9.20
CA THR A 172 15.76 -6.50 -10.11
C THR A 172 15.00 -6.78 -11.41
N PHE A 173 15.73 -6.96 -12.50
CA PHE A 173 15.16 -7.29 -13.81
C PHE A 173 15.91 -8.45 -14.45
N SER A 174 15.18 -9.48 -14.89
CA SER A 174 15.73 -10.58 -15.68
C SER A 174 15.55 -10.31 -17.16
N ALA A 175 16.65 -10.15 -17.91
CA ALA A 175 16.59 -10.04 -19.37
C ALA A 175 16.24 -11.38 -20.06
N VAL A 176 16.28 -12.50 -19.34
CA VAL A 176 15.90 -13.82 -19.85
C VAL A 176 14.40 -14.03 -19.69
N ASP A 177 13.87 -13.76 -18.49
CA ASP A 177 12.45 -13.95 -18.18
C ASP A 177 11.58 -12.77 -18.64
N ARG A 178 12.22 -11.60 -18.82
CA ARG A 178 11.59 -10.31 -19.13
C ARG A 178 10.60 -9.90 -18.06
N ASP A 179 11.07 -9.96 -16.82
CA ASP A 179 10.23 -9.77 -15.66
C ASP A 179 11.02 -9.16 -14.50
N ARG A 180 10.30 -8.60 -13.52
CA ARG A 180 10.86 -7.91 -12.35
C ARG A 180 10.45 -8.56 -11.05
N GLN A 181 11.37 -8.49 -10.10
CA GLN A 181 11.09 -8.73 -8.69
C GLN A 181 11.30 -7.44 -7.90
N TRP A 182 10.56 -7.32 -6.80
CA TRP A 182 10.42 -6.11 -6.02
C TRP A 182 10.76 -6.39 -4.57
N LYS A 183 11.45 -5.45 -3.92
CA LYS A 183 11.49 -5.33 -2.47
C LYS A 183 11.01 -3.93 -2.12
N PHE A 184 10.00 -3.84 -1.28
CA PHE A 184 9.46 -2.55 -0.85
C PHE A 184 10.27 -2.02 0.33
N ILE A 185 10.48 -0.71 0.34
CA ILE A 185 11.16 -0.01 1.43
C ILE A 185 10.07 0.45 2.38
N VAL A 186 10.05 -0.14 3.57
CA VAL A 186 9.01 0.04 4.57
C VAL A 186 9.60 0.74 5.77
N CYS A 187 8.92 1.76 6.29
CA CYS A 187 9.38 2.56 7.41
C CYS A 187 8.33 2.63 8.51
N ARG A 188 8.79 2.85 9.75
CA ARG A 188 7.95 3.27 10.88
C ARG A 188 7.81 4.78 10.88
N MET A 189 6.80 5.30 11.58
CA MET A 189 6.61 6.75 11.76
C MET A 189 6.92 7.18 13.18
N THR A 190 7.67 8.27 13.35
CA THR A 190 8.03 8.80 14.68
C THR A 190 6.79 9.02 15.55
N ASP A 191 6.96 9.01 16.86
CA ASP A 191 5.93 9.41 17.83
C ASP A 191 5.93 10.92 18.10
N PHE A 192 7.03 11.61 17.82
CA PHE A 192 7.19 13.06 17.87
C PHE A 192 6.98 13.73 16.51
N ASN A 193 6.66 15.03 16.56
CA ASN A 193 6.53 15.84 15.35
C ASN A 193 7.91 16.21 14.80
N CYS A 194 8.10 16.04 13.49
CA CYS A 194 9.30 16.49 12.81
C CYS A 194 9.30 17.98 12.59
N GLN A 195 10.48 18.58 12.73
CA GLN A 195 10.72 19.91 12.21
C GLN A 195 11.01 19.76 10.71
N PHE A 196 9.98 19.96 9.89
CA PHE A 196 10.16 20.16 8.46
C PHE A 196 10.70 21.57 8.29
N GLU A 197 12.00 21.76 8.49
CA GLU A 197 12.65 23.01 8.12
C GLU A 197 12.46 23.17 6.61
N ASN A 198 11.72 24.20 6.23
CA ASN A 198 11.59 24.62 4.84
C ASN A 198 13.01 24.93 4.34
N ALA A 199 13.56 24.03 3.52
CA ALA A 199 14.82 24.25 2.81
C ALA A 199 14.68 25.42 1.82
#